data_AF-A0A8X6VW24-F1
#
_entry.id   AF-A0A8X6VW24-F1
#
_cell.length_a   1.000
_cell.length_b   1.000
_cell.length_c   1.000
_cell.angle_alpha   90.00
_cell.angle_beta   90.00
_cell.angle_gamma   90.00
#
_symmetry.space_group_name_H-M   'P 1'
#
loop_
_entity.id
_entity.type
_entity.pdbx_description
1 polymer ?
#
loop_
_entity_poly.entity_id
_entity_poly.type
_entity_poly.pdbx_seq_one_letter_code
_entity_poly.pdbx_strand_id
1 'polypeptide(L)'
;MASILQWFFVTHQIELLPWPARSLDLSPIKNMWSMVTQQSTHITHPTTTPDQLWQLVEAAWSAVPQEHIQSLFESMLRRVAAVISNNGGYSGRNHTSQKSINLIILYLVNM
;
A
#
# COMPACT_ATOMS: atom_id res chain seq x y z
N MET A 1 8.81 21.05 8.90
CA MET A 1 8.30 19.90 8.14
C MET A 1 6.86 19.52 8.56
N ALA A 2 6.54 19.39 9.86
CA ALA A 2 5.19 18.97 10.29
C ALA A 2 4.05 19.98 10.04
N SER A 3 4.33 21.29 10.02
CA SER A 3 3.29 22.33 9.99
C SER A 3 2.51 22.45 8.67
N ILE A 4 3.15 22.14 7.53
CA ILE A 4 2.50 22.25 6.21
C ILE A 4 1.48 21.13 6.02
N LEU A 5 1.84 19.90 6.38
CA LEU A 5 0.95 18.75 6.32
C LEU A 5 -0.24 18.93 7.27
N GLN A 6 0.01 19.39 8.50
CA GLN A 6 -1.05 19.67 9.46
C GLN A 6 -2.01 20.74 8.95
N TRP A 7 -1.50 21.85 8.40
CA TRP A 7 -2.33 22.89 7.79
C TRP A 7 -3.16 22.34 6.62
N PHE A 8 -2.56 21.52 5.76
CA PHE A 8 -3.25 20.92 4.63
C PHE A 8 -4.43 20.06 5.06
N PHE A 9 -4.23 19.15 6.02
CA PHE A 9 -5.30 18.27 6.51
C PHE A 9 -6.42 19.04 7.20
N VAL A 10 -6.09 20.04 8.01
CA VAL A 10 -7.10 20.89 8.67
C VAL A 10 -7.90 21.69 7.64
N THR A 11 -7.23 22.29 6.66
CA THR A 11 -7.86 23.13 5.64
C THR A 11 -8.82 22.33 4.74
N HIS A 12 -8.44 21.10 4.40
CA HIS A 12 -9.23 20.23 3.54
C HIS A 12 -10.16 19.28 4.31
N GLN A 13 -10.28 19.45 5.64
CA GLN A 13 -11.12 18.61 6.51
C GLN A 13 -10.83 17.11 6.34
N ILE A 14 -9.56 16.76 6.16
CA ILE A 14 -9.12 15.37 6.01
C ILE A 14 -8.89 14.80 7.41
N GLU A 15 -9.73 13.83 7.79
CA GLU A 15 -9.57 13.09 9.04
C GLU A 15 -8.44 12.07 8.90
N LEU A 16 -7.45 12.15 9.82
CA LEU A 16 -6.35 11.20 9.88
C LEU A 16 -6.73 10.00 10.75
N LEU A 17 -6.61 8.80 10.19
CA LEU A 17 -6.75 7.57 10.96
C LEU A 17 -5.56 7.44 11.94
N PRO A 18 -5.81 7.14 13.23
CA PRO A 18 -4.74 6.87 14.19
C PRO A 18 -4.03 5.57 13.81
N TRP A 19 -2.83 5.68 13.22
CA TRP A 19 -2.08 4.53 12.73
C TRP A 19 -1.11 3.98 13.78
N PRO A 20 -1.17 2.68 14.14
CA PRO A 20 -0.26 2.11 15.12
C PRO A 20 1.15 1.95 14.55
N ALA A 21 2.17 2.24 15.36
CA ALA A 21 3.58 2.05 14.99
C ALA A 21 3.86 0.58 14.59
N ARG A 22 4.70 0.37 13.57
CA ARG A 22 5.09 -0.96 13.04
C ARG A 22 3.98 -1.80 12.40
N SER A 23 2.88 -1.19 11.98
CA SER A 23 1.74 -1.89 11.35
C SER A 23 1.87 -2.03 9.83
N LEU A 24 2.99 -2.57 9.35
CA LEU A 24 3.21 -2.77 7.91
C LEU A 24 2.20 -3.77 7.33
N ASP A 25 1.75 -4.73 8.14
CA ASP A 25 0.74 -5.74 7.76
C ASP A 25 -0.65 -5.14 7.57
N LEU A 26 -0.89 -3.96 8.13
CA LEU A 26 -2.12 -3.21 7.96
C LEU A 26 -2.04 -2.23 6.78
N SER A 27 -0.92 -2.05 6.10
CA SER A 27 -0.84 -1.04 5.04
C SER A 27 -1.60 -1.49 3.78
N PRO A 28 -2.71 -0.82 3.37
CA PRO A 28 -3.43 -1.20 2.15
C PRO A 28 -2.56 -0.98 0.91
N ILE A 29 -1.76 0.09 0.90
CA ILE A 29 -0.88 0.42 -0.23
C ILE A 29 0.18 -0.65 -0.47
N LYS A 30 0.74 -1.27 0.58
CA LYS A 30 1.68 -2.40 0.42
C LYS A 30 1.02 -3.59 -0.27
N ASN A 31 -0.22 -3.90 0.11
CA ASN A 31 -0.95 -5.01 -0.50
C ASN A 31 -1.35 -4.68 -1.96
N MET A 32 -1.76 -3.43 -2.23
CA MET A 32 -2.01 -2.95 -3.60
C MET A 32 -0.77 -3.10 -4.49
N TRP A 33 0.41 -2.69 -4.03
CA TRP A 33 1.65 -2.86 -4.79
C TRP A 33 1.96 -4.33 -5.09
N SER A 34 1.67 -5.23 -4.16
CA SER A 34 1.81 -6.67 -4.40
C SER A 34 0.90 -7.16 -5.54
N MET A 35 -0.33 -6.64 -5.64
CA MET A 35 -1.26 -6.96 -6.73
C MET A 35 -0.76 -6.42 -8.07
N VAL A 36 -0.25 -5.18 -8.08
CA VAL A 36 0.32 -4.54 -9.28
C VAL A 36 1.56 -5.31 -9.75
N THR A 37 2.46 -5.69 -8.84
CA THR A 37 3.62 -6.52 -9.19
C THR A 37 3.19 -7.86 -9.76
N GLN A 38 2.19 -8.53 -9.17
CA GLN A 38 1.66 -9.78 -9.72
C GLN A 38 1.10 -9.56 -11.14
N GLN A 39 0.31 -8.52 -11.35
CA GLN A 39 -0.23 -8.21 -12.66
C GLN A 39 0.86 -7.88 -13.68
N SER A 40 1.91 -7.18 -13.26
CA SER A 40 3.06 -6.88 -14.12
C SER A 40 3.80 -8.15 -14.57
N THR A 41 3.84 -9.22 -13.75
CA THR A 41 4.45 -10.50 -14.17
C THR A 41 3.66 -11.23 -15.26
N HIS A 42 2.36 -10.97 -15.36
CA HIS A 42 1.52 -11.51 -16.44
C HIS A 42 1.69 -10.73 -17.76
N ILE A 43 2.17 -9.49 -17.69
CA ILE A 43 2.46 -8.65 -18.86
C ILE A 43 3.90 -8.93 -19.30
N THR A 44 4.07 -9.93 -20.17
CA THR A 44 5.38 -10.42 -20.64
C THR A 44 6.01 -9.44 -21.65
N HIS A 45 6.53 -8.31 -21.16
CA HIS A 45 7.33 -7.41 -21.96
C HIS A 45 8.64 -7.07 -21.24
N PRO A 46 9.82 -7.36 -21.83
CA PRO A 46 11.08 -6.88 -21.29
C PRO A 46 11.09 -5.34 -21.38
N THR A 47 11.04 -4.68 -20.22
CA THR A 47 11.15 -3.22 -20.14
C THR A 47 12.62 -2.84 -20.21
N THR A 48 13.04 -2.21 -21.31
CA THR A 48 14.43 -1.81 -21.56
C THR A 48 14.67 -0.33 -21.24
N THR A 49 13.61 0.46 -21.08
CA THR A 49 13.67 1.90 -20.79
C THR A 49 12.76 2.29 -19.61
N PRO A 50 13.03 3.43 -18.93
CA PRO A 50 12.15 3.95 -17.88
C PRO A 50 10.72 4.19 -18.35
N ASP A 51 10.52 4.68 -19.57
CA ASP A 51 9.17 4.93 -20.13
C ASP A 51 8.38 3.63 -20.32
N GLN A 52 9.06 2.58 -20.78
CA GLN A 52 8.45 1.24 -20.91
C GLN A 52 8.08 0.67 -19.53
N LEU A 53 8.91 0.90 -18.52
CA LEU A 53 8.59 0.51 -17.14
C LEU A 53 7.38 1.27 -16.62
N TRP A 54 7.30 2.58 -16.88
CA TRP A 54 6.14 3.39 -16.48
C TRP A 54 4.85 2.88 -17.11
N GLN A 55 4.85 2.65 -18.43
CA GLN A 55 3.71 2.10 -19.16
C GLN A 55 3.31 0.71 -18.65
N LEU A 56 4.29 -0.15 -18.32
CA LEU A 56 4.02 -1.46 -17.72
C LEU A 56 3.29 -1.32 -16.39
N VAL A 57 3.77 -0.43 -15.51
CA VAL A 57 3.18 -0.20 -14.19
C VAL A 57 1.77 0.39 -14.32
N GLU A 58 1.57 1.34 -15.23
CA GLU A 58 0.26 1.96 -15.49
C GLU A 58 -0.75 0.95 -16.05
N ALA A 59 -0.33 0.10 -16.98
CA ALA A 59 -1.15 -0.99 -17.50
C ALA A 59 -1.47 -2.03 -16.42
N ALA A 60 -0.48 -2.43 -15.62
CA ALA A 60 -0.66 -3.36 -14.51
C ALA A 60 -1.60 -2.79 -13.44
N TRP A 61 -1.48 -1.51 -13.11
CA TRP A 61 -2.37 -0.81 -12.18
C TRP A 61 -3.81 -0.80 -12.69
N SER A 62 -4.00 -0.43 -13.96
CA SER A 62 -5.32 -0.35 -14.59
C SER A 62 -5.98 -1.72 -14.76
N ALA A 63 -5.19 -2.79 -14.82
CA ALA A 63 -5.66 -4.15 -14.94
C ALA A 63 -6.00 -4.81 -13.59
N VAL A 64 -5.75 -4.17 -12.44
CA VAL A 64 -6.18 -4.70 -11.15
C VAL A 64 -7.71 -4.70 -11.07
N PRO A 65 -8.36 -5.86 -10.90
CA PRO A 65 -9.81 -5.91 -10.78
C PRO A 65 -10.33 -5.17 -9.54
N GLN A 66 -11.44 -4.44 -9.69
CA GLN A 66 -12.06 -3.71 -8.59
C GLN A 66 -12.46 -4.62 -7.41
N GLU A 67 -12.83 -5.87 -7.70
CA GLU A 67 -13.12 -6.90 -6.70
C GLU A 67 -11.92 -7.21 -5.79
N HIS A 68 -10.69 -7.17 -6.31
CA HIS A 68 -9.48 -7.36 -5.51
C HIS A 68 -9.24 -6.18 -4.58
N ILE A 69 -9.54 -4.96 -5.04
CA ILE A 69 -9.48 -3.75 -4.22
C ILE A 69 -10.52 -3.83 -3.09
N GLN A 70 -11.75 -4.22 -3.40
CA GLN A 70 -12.80 -4.39 -2.39
C GLN A 70 -12.43 -5.47 -1.36
N SER A 71 -11.99 -6.65 -1.82
CA SER A 71 -11.52 -7.74 -0.96
C SER A 71 -10.35 -7.30 -0.07
N LEU A 72 -9.46 -6.43 -0.57
CA LEU A 72 -8.40 -5.85 0.22
C LEU A 72 -8.96 -5.00 1.38
N PHE A 73 -9.92 -4.12 1.13
CA PHE A 73 -10.57 -3.32 2.17
C PHE A 73 -11.33 -4.18 3.19
N GLU A 74 -12.03 -5.21 2.75
CA GLU A 74 -12.72 -6.15 3.66
C GLU A 74 -11.72 -6.96 4.51
N SER A 75 -10.60 -7.38 3.93
CA SER A 75 -9.53 -8.08 4.66
C SER A 75 -8.82 -7.17 5.66
N MET A 76 -8.79 -5.86 5.41
CA MET A 76 -8.21 -4.87 6.30
C MET A 76 -9.00 -4.79 7.61
N LEU A 77 -10.33 -4.70 7.51
CA LEU A 77 -11.21 -4.71 8.69
C LEU A 77 -11.03 -5.98 9.52
N ARG A 78 -10.95 -7.15 8.87
CA ARG A 78 -10.67 -8.42 9.54
C ARG A 78 -9.30 -8.45 10.23
N ARG A 79 -8.25 -7.93 9.59
CA ARG A 79 -6.91 -7.85 10.17
C ARG A 79 -6.86 -6.90 11.37
N VAL A 80 -7.54 -5.76 11.30
CA VAL A 80 -7.65 -4.83 12.43
C VAL A 80 -8.35 -5.51 13.61
N ALA A 81 -9.47 -6.20 13.37
CA ALA A 81 -10.17 -6.96 14.40
C ALA A 81 -9.27 -8.06 15.03
N ALA A 82 -8.48 -8.74 14.21
CA ALA A 82 -7.52 -9.75 14.69
C ALA A 82 -6.39 -9.13 15.53
N VAL A 83 -5.85 -7.97 15.14
CA VAL A 83 -4.83 -7.24 15.92
C VAL A 83 -5.40 -6.79 17.27
N ILE A 84 -6.63 -6.28 17.29
CA ILE A 84 -7.33 -5.93 18.54
C ILE A 84 -7.48 -7.17 19.44
N SER A 85 -7.94 -8.28 18.86
CA SER A 85 -8.11 -9.56 19.59
C SER A 85 -6.78 -10.12 20.12
N ASN A 86 -5.68 -9.84 19.43
CA ASN A 86 -4.33 -10.25 19.81
C ASN A 86 -3.59 -9.22 20.69
N ASN A 87 -4.29 -8.22 21.26
CA ASN A 87 -3.71 -7.14 22.07
C ASN A 87 -2.52 -6.42 21.38
N GLY A 88 -2.63 -6.15 20.08
CA GLY A 88 -1.55 -5.55 19.29
C GLY A 88 -0.55 -6.54 18.70
N GLY A 89 -0.74 -7.84 18.92
CA GLY A 89 0.06 -8.92 18.35
C GLY A 89 -0.18 -9.15 16.86
N TYR A 90 0.73 -9.90 16.23
CA TYR A 90 0.73 -10.19 14.80
C TYR A 90 -0.54 -10.95 14.35
N SER A 91 -1.16 -10.54 13.24
CA SER A 91 -2.42 -11.11 12.74
C SER A 91 -2.27 -12.18 11.64
N GLY A 92 -1.04 -12.66 11.39
CA GLY A 92 -0.77 -13.88 10.61
C GLY A 92 -0.74 -13.70 9.09
N ARG A 93 0.47 -13.52 8.54
CA ARG A 93 0.91 -14.00 7.21
C ARG A 93 2.43 -14.22 7.21
N ASN A 94 2.90 -15.46 7.26
CA ASN A 94 4.33 -15.76 7.18
C ASN A 94 4.91 -15.32 5.82
N HIS A 95 5.62 -14.20 5.79
CA HIS A 95 6.63 -13.93 4.77
C HIS A 95 7.80 -13.19 5.40
N THR A 96 8.84 -13.96 5.72
CA THR A 96 10.15 -13.48 6.17
C THR A 96 10.85 -12.75 5.02
N SER A 97 10.85 -11.41 5.05
CA SER A 97 12.03 -10.64 4.63
C SER A 97 11.97 -9.24 5.23
N GLN A 98 12.53 -9.13 6.43
CA GLN A 98 12.87 -7.88 7.07
C GLN A 98 14.15 -7.35 6.39
N LYS A 99 14.01 -6.37 5.48
CA LYS A 99 15.06 -5.40 5.14
C LYS A 99 14.48 -4.28 4.26
N SER A 100 14.60 -3.05 4.78
CA SER A 100 14.55 -1.78 4.05
C SER A 100 13.20 -1.34 3.48
N ILE A 101 12.33 -0.78 4.33
CA ILE A 101 11.25 0.11 3.85
C ILE A 101 11.21 1.34 4.77
N ASN A 102 12.14 2.27 4.52
CA ASN A 102 12.09 3.62 5.07
C ASN A 102 12.21 4.70 3.98
N LEU A 103 12.11 4.35 2.68
CA LEU A 103 12.37 5.33 1.62
C LEU A 103 11.28 5.50 0.54
N ILE A 104 10.20 4.72 0.53
CA ILE A 104 9.24 4.77 -0.61
C ILE A 104 7.99 5.62 -0.29
N ILE A 105 7.66 5.86 0.98
CA ILE A 105 6.41 6.59 1.33
C ILE A 105 6.47 8.10 1.00
N LEU A 106 7.66 8.68 0.80
CA LEU A 106 7.80 10.11 0.47
C LEU A 106 7.75 10.41 -1.04
N TYR A 107 7.93 9.43 -1.93
CA TYR A 107 8.14 9.73 -3.36
C TYR A 107 6.85 9.82 -4.19
N LEU A 108 5.73 9.26 -3.70
CA LEU A 108 4.51 9.10 -4.52
C LEU A 108 3.33 9.98 -4.10
N VAL A 109 3.50 10.87 -3.11
CA VAL A 109 2.48 11.89 -2.76
C VAL A 109 2.75 13.22 -3.49
N ASN A 110 3.69 13.26 -4.46
CA ASN A 110 4.04 14.45 -5.23
C ASN A 110 4.12 14.21 -6.77
N MET A 111 3.22 13.39 -7.33
CA MET A 111 2.88 13.44 -8.76
C MET A 111 1.37 13.51 -8.95
#